data_AF-A0AAV5RB77-F1
#
_entry.id   AF-A0AAV5RB77-F1
#
_cell.length_a   1.000
_cell.length_b   1.000
_cell.length_c   1.000
_cell.angle_alpha   90.00
_cell.angle_beta   90.00
_cell.angle_gamma   90.00
#
_symmetry.space_group_name_H-M   'P 1'
#
loop_
_entity.id
_entity.type
_entity.pdbx_description
1 polymer ?
#
loop_
_entity_poly.entity_id
_entity_poly.type
_entity_poly.pdbx_seq_one_letter_code
_entity_poly.pdbx_strand_id
1 'polypeptide(L)'
;MSTEPIDDTPLTRPDKTLDELLSLMDDADFTPIIPDAVTDYYLAKSGLDLSNDEENIKLKRLIALATQKFISDIATDAYECSRIRSNTAVYTANNPQTRSRALLMATMAKARGTTSSTNDEQGTADDVDEPSVGNGNLNPNGASQNKSKVTLTMEDLSSALDEYGLNVNRPQFYR
;
A
#
# COMPACT_ATOMS: atom_id res chain seq x y z
N MET A 1 43.98 -32.45 6.87
CA MET A 1 43.31 -31.21 6.45
C MET A 1 42.13 -31.65 5.61
N SER A 2 41.00 -31.90 6.25
CA SER A 2 39.79 -32.40 5.59
C SER A 2 39.10 -31.22 4.93
N THR A 3 39.07 -31.20 3.60
CA THR A 3 38.32 -30.19 2.83
C THR A 3 36.84 -30.55 2.92
N GLU A 4 36.05 -29.72 3.61
CA GLU A 4 34.59 -29.82 3.55
C GLU A 4 34.11 -29.49 2.12
N PRO A 5 33.10 -30.20 1.61
CA PRO A 5 32.52 -29.89 0.31
C PRO A 5 31.78 -28.55 0.39
N ILE A 6 32.13 -27.63 -0.52
CA ILE A 6 31.44 -26.36 -0.72
C ILE A 6 30.03 -26.67 -1.24
N ASP A 7 29.01 -26.18 -0.55
CA ASP A 7 27.61 -26.30 -0.96
C ASP A 7 27.35 -25.36 -2.15
N ASP A 8 27.44 -25.90 -3.36
CA ASP A 8 27.18 -25.21 -4.64
C ASP A 8 25.66 -25.03 -4.90
N THR A 9 24.90 -24.55 -3.91
CA THR A 9 23.54 -24.09 -4.19
C THR A 9 23.62 -22.72 -4.89
N PRO A 10 23.07 -22.57 -6.12
CA PRO A 10 23.07 -21.27 -6.77
C PRO A 10 22.25 -20.27 -5.94
N LEU A 11 22.83 -19.11 -5.64
CA LEU A 11 22.17 -17.99 -4.93
C LEU A 11 20.95 -17.42 -5.68
N THR A 12 20.67 -17.91 -6.88
CA THR A 12 19.54 -17.54 -7.72
C THR A 12 18.39 -18.52 -7.52
N ARG A 13 17.23 -18.01 -7.07
CA ARG A 13 16.01 -18.82 -7.02
C ARG A 13 15.49 -19.03 -8.45
N PRO A 14 15.29 -20.27 -8.92
CA PRO A 14 14.67 -20.52 -10.22
C PRO A 14 13.18 -20.16 -10.19
N ASP A 15 12.62 -19.86 -11.36
CA ASP A 15 11.18 -19.68 -11.53
C ASP A 15 10.46 -21.00 -11.28
N LYS A 16 9.30 -20.93 -10.61
CA LYS A 16 8.48 -22.11 -10.32
C LYS A 16 7.83 -22.64 -11.59
N THR A 17 7.81 -23.95 -11.73
CA THR A 17 7.08 -24.60 -12.84
C THR A 17 5.57 -24.62 -12.58
N LEU A 18 4.76 -24.84 -13.61
CA LEU A 18 3.30 -24.96 -13.46
C LEU A 18 2.92 -26.13 -12.55
N ASP A 19 3.62 -27.26 -12.65
CA ASP A 19 3.36 -28.46 -11.85
C ASP A 19 3.68 -28.23 -10.36
N GLU A 20 4.78 -27.51 -10.09
CA GLU A 20 5.09 -27.04 -8.73
C GLU A 20 4.01 -26.09 -8.20
N LEU A 21 3.51 -25.18 -9.03
CA LEU A 21 2.44 -24.25 -8.64
C LEU A 21 1.12 -24.96 -8.35
N LEU A 22 0.75 -25.95 -9.16
CA LEU A 22 -0.45 -26.77 -8.93
C LEU A 22 -0.29 -27.63 -7.68
N SER A 23 0.91 -28.15 -7.42
CA SER A 23 1.24 -28.88 -6.18
C SER A 23 1.12 -27.96 -4.96
N LEU A 24 1.53 -26.70 -5.06
CA LEU A 24 1.35 -25.70 -4.00
C LEU A 24 -0.14 -25.40 -3.71
N MET A 25 -1.06 -25.57 -4.66
CA MET A 25 -2.50 -25.32 -4.44
C MET A 25 -3.21 -26.40 -3.61
N ASP A 26 -2.57 -27.55 -3.37
CA ASP A 26 -3.09 -28.60 -2.48
C ASP A 26 -2.94 -28.21 -1.01
N ASP A 27 -1.90 -27.45 -0.70
CA ASP A 27 -1.61 -27.01 0.65
C ASP A 27 -2.68 -26.01 1.13
N ALA A 28 -3.20 -26.22 2.34
CA ALA A 28 -4.25 -25.38 2.91
C ALA A 28 -3.83 -23.90 3.01
N ASP A 29 -2.54 -23.64 3.22
CA ASP A 29 -1.96 -22.30 3.36
C ASP A 29 -2.00 -21.48 2.05
N PHE A 30 -2.14 -22.14 0.91
CA PHE A 30 -2.18 -21.50 -0.41
C PHE A 30 -3.60 -21.45 -1.00
N THR A 31 -4.62 -21.72 -0.19
CA THR A 31 -6.02 -21.57 -0.61
C THR A 31 -6.32 -20.10 -0.94
N PRO A 32 -6.78 -19.75 -2.15
CA PRO A 32 -7.07 -18.37 -2.53
C PRO A 32 -8.17 -17.74 -1.68
N ILE A 33 -8.21 -16.40 -1.63
CA ILE A 33 -9.25 -15.65 -0.91
C ILE A 33 -10.63 -15.88 -1.55
N ILE A 34 -10.67 -16.12 -2.86
CA ILE A 34 -11.89 -16.41 -3.61
C ILE A 34 -12.31 -17.87 -3.32
N PRO A 35 -13.49 -18.12 -2.70
CA PRO A 35 -13.92 -19.48 -2.38
C PRO A 35 -14.25 -20.32 -3.62
N ASP A 36 -14.06 -21.64 -3.52
CA ASP A 36 -14.28 -22.59 -4.62
C ASP A 36 -15.69 -22.49 -5.23
N ALA A 37 -16.73 -22.31 -4.41
CA ALA A 37 -18.11 -22.17 -4.88
C ALA A 37 -18.34 -20.93 -5.78
N VAL A 38 -17.57 -19.84 -5.56
CA VAL A 38 -17.64 -18.64 -6.42
C VAL A 38 -16.98 -18.92 -7.76
N THR A 39 -15.82 -19.59 -7.73
CA THR A 39 -15.11 -20.01 -8.94
C THR A 39 -15.97 -20.94 -9.78
N ASP A 40 -16.57 -21.97 -9.17
CA ASP A 40 -17.48 -22.92 -9.83
C ASP A 40 -18.64 -22.21 -10.53
N TYR A 41 -19.28 -21.25 -9.86
CA TYR A 41 -20.36 -20.48 -10.45
C TYR A 41 -19.91 -19.72 -11.72
N TYR A 42 -18.76 -19.04 -11.68
CA TYR A 42 -18.26 -18.29 -12.84
C TYR A 42 -17.74 -19.18 -13.97
N LEU A 43 -17.19 -20.35 -13.64
CA LEU A 43 -16.80 -21.35 -14.63
C LEU A 43 -18.02 -21.91 -15.36
N ALA A 44 -19.03 -22.36 -14.62
CA ALA A 44 -20.29 -22.85 -15.19
C ALA A 44 -20.99 -21.78 -16.02
N LYS A 45 -21.00 -20.52 -15.55
CA LYS A 45 -21.53 -19.37 -16.30
C LYS A 45 -20.80 -19.13 -17.63
N SER A 46 -19.51 -19.43 -17.68
CA SER A 46 -18.69 -19.32 -18.90
C SER A 46 -18.82 -20.55 -19.82
N GLY A 47 -19.58 -21.57 -19.40
CA GLY A 47 -19.76 -22.82 -20.13
C GLY A 47 -18.65 -23.86 -19.89
N LEU A 48 -17.79 -23.65 -18.88
CA LEU A 48 -16.77 -24.61 -18.47
C LEU A 48 -17.20 -25.30 -17.18
N ASP A 49 -17.60 -26.57 -17.27
CA ASP A 49 -17.86 -27.38 -16.09
C ASP A 49 -16.64 -28.25 -15.80
N LEU A 50 -16.03 -28.03 -14.64
CA LEU A 50 -14.90 -28.82 -14.16
C LEU A 50 -15.40 -29.71 -13.03
N SER A 51 -15.30 -31.03 -13.24
CA SER A 51 -15.61 -32.02 -12.21
C SER A 51 -14.79 -31.76 -10.94
N ASN A 52 -15.29 -32.23 -9.80
CA ASN A 52 -14.63 -32.09 -8.50
C ASN A 52 -13.52 -33.12 -8.30
N ASP A 53 -12.73 -33.37 -9.35
CA ASP A 53 -11.53 -34.20 -9.30
C ASP A 53 -10.37 -33.40 -8.71
N GLU A 54 -9.42 -34.07 -8.05
CA GLU A 54 -8.30 -33.40 -7.35
C GLU A 54 -7.51 -32.46 -8.27
N GLU A 55 -7.21 -32.87 -9.52
CA GLU A 55 -6.50 -32.03 -10.49
C GLU A 55 -7.31 -30.79 -10.89
N ASN A 56 -8.62 -30.93 -11.03
CA ASN A 56 -9.51 -29.84 -11.42
C ASN A 56 -9.71 -28.83 -10.29
N ILE A 57 -9.68 -29.27 -9.03
CA ILE A 57 -9.72 -28.37 -7.86
C ILE A 57 -8.49 -27.45 -7.86
N LYS A 58 -7.29 -27.99 -8.15
CA LYS A 58 -6.06 -27.19 -8.28
C LYS A 58 -6.21 -26.13 -9.37
N LEU A 59 -6.78 -26.51 -10.51
CA LEU A 59 -7.01 -25.59 -11.62
C LEU A 59 -8.01 -24.49 -11.26
N LYS A 60 -9.11 -24.82 -10.57
CA LYS A 60 -10.08 -23.85 -10.04
C LYS A 60 -9.38 -22.84 -9.13
N ARG A 61 -8.57 -23.33 -8.18
CA ARG A 61 -7.79 -22.48 -7.26
C ARG A 61 -6.76 -21.63 -7.98
N LEU A 62 -6.09 -22.16 -9.00
CA LEU A 62 -5.13 -21.41 -9.82
C LEU A 62 -5.81 -20.24 -10.54
N ILE A 63 -6.98 -20.46 -11.13
CA ILE A 63 -7.78 -19.40 -11.77
C ILE A 63 -8.19 -18.35 -10.72
N ALA A 64 -8.66 -18.80 -9.55
CA ALA A 64 -8.99 -17.90 -8.44
C ALA A 64 -7.79 -17.06 -8.01
N LEU A 65 -6.60 -17.65 -7.85
CA LEU A 65 -5.37 -16.93 -7.52
C LEU A 65 -4.97 -15.93 -8.61
N ALA A 66 -5.05 -16.31 -9.87
CA ALA A 66 -4.73 -15.44 -11.00
C ALA A 66 -5.64 -14.20 -11.02
N THR A 67 -6.95 -14.38 -10.81
CA THR A 67 -7.90 -13.26 -10.73
C THR A 67 -7.62 -12.40 -9.49
N GLN A 68 -7.36 -13.00 -8.33
CA GLN A 68 -6.99 -12.26 -7.12
C GLN A 68 -5.74 -11.40 -7.33
N LYS A 69 -4.71 -11.96 -7.98
CA LYS A 69 -3.49 -11.25 -8.34
C LYS A 69 -3.78 -10.09 -9.31
N PHE A 70 -4.59 -10.33 -10.34
CA PHE A 70 -4.99 -9.29 -11.29
C PHE A 70 -5.72 -8.12 -10.62
N ILE A 71 -6.70 -8.39 -9.74
CA ILE A 71 -7.38 -7.33 -8.99
C ILE A 71 -6.41 -6.60 -8.04
N SER A 72 -5.44 -7.32 -7.45
CA SER A 72 -4.43 -6.72 -6.58
C SER A 72 -3.51 -5.76 -7.32
N ASP A 73 -3.12 -6.10 -8.56
CA ASP A 73 -2.33 -5.22 -9.43
C ASP A 73 -3.12 -3.93 -9.74
N ILE A 74 -4.38 -4.04 -10.19
CA ILE A 74 -5.25 -2.86 -10.45
C ILE A 74 -5.44 -1.99 -9.20
N ALA A 75 -5.66 -2.62 -8.04
CA ALA A 75 -5.85 -1.88 -6.78
C ALA A 75 -4.57 -1.14 -6.36
N THR A 76 -3.41 -1.71 -6.65
CA THR A 76 -2.10 -1.10 -6.39
C THR A 76 -1.89 0.11 -7.30
N ASP A 77 -2.19 -0.02 -8.59
CA ASP A 77 -2.07 1.09 -9.54
C ASP A 77 -3.03 2.24 -9.18
N ALA A 78 -4.29 1.92 -8.84
CA ALA A 78 -5.26 2.91 -8.37
C ALA A 78 -4.82 3.60 -7.07
N TYR A 79 -4.14 2.88 -6.17
CA TYR A 79 -3.56 3.47 -4.97
C TYR A 79 -2.45 4.46 -5.30
N GLU A 80 -1.59 4.16 -6.28
CA GLU A 80 -0.55 5.07 -6.76
C GLU A 80 -1.14 6.32 -7.41
N CYS A 81 -2.17 6.20 -8.25
CA CYS A 81 -2.93 7.35 -8.79
C CYS A 81 -3.48 8.24 -7.68
N SER A 82 -4.11 7.64 -6.66
CA SER A 82 -4.68 8.35 -5.51
C SER A 82 -3.63 9.09 -4.70
N ARG A 83 -2.47 8.45 -4.49
CA ARG A 83 -1.37 9.00 -3.71
C ARG A 83 -0.70 10.17 -4.42
N ILE A 84 -0.46 10.08 -5.72
CA ILE A 84 0.15 11.16 -6.51
C ILE A 84 -0.77 12.37 -6.61
N ARG A 85 -2.09 12.16 -6.76
CA ARG A 85 -3.05 13.28 -6.81
C ARG A 85 -3.22 13.97 -5.45
N SER A 86 -2.98 13.26 -4.35
CA SER A 86 -3.07 13.83 -3.01
C SER A 86 -1.86 14.73 -2.70
N ASN A 87 -2.07 16.05 -2.80
CA ASN A 87 -1.06 17.05 -2.44
C ASN A 87 -0.53 16.85 -1.00
N THR A 88 -1.39 16.40 -0.10
CA THR A 88 -1.00 16.08 1.28
C THR A 88 -0.01 14.91 1.31
N ALA A 89 -0.28 13.83 0.55
CA ALA A 89 0.60 12.68 0.49
C ALA A 89 1.97 13.04 -0.13
N VAL A 90 1.98 13.78 -1.24
CA VAL A 90 3.21 14.26 -1.90
C VAL A 90 4.03 15.15 -0.96
N TYR A 91 3.40 16.11 -0.27
CA TYR A 91 4.08 16.98 0.69
C TYR A 91 4.74 16.18 1.82
N THR A 92 4.02 15.18 2.36
CA THR A 92 4.57 14.33 3.42
C THR A 92 5.71 13.44 2.95
N ALA A 93 5.68 12.95 1.72
CA ALA A 93 6.74 12.12 1.13
C ALA A 93 8.02 12.92 0.85
N ASN A 94 7.91 14.21 0.51
CA ASN A 94 9.06 15.07 0.24
C ASN A 94 9.75 15.60 1.51
N ASN A 95 9.07 15.62 2.65
CA ASN A 95 9.59 16.21 3.90
C ASN A 95 9.60 15.26 5.11
N PRO A 96 10.05 13.98 4.99
CA PRO A 96 9.96 13.01 6.08
C PRO A 96 10.90 13.38 7.24
N GLN A 97 12.09 13.92 6.93
CA GLN A 97 13.08 14.33 7.92
C GLN A 97 12.68 15.60 8.67
N THR A 98 12.06 16.56 8.00
CA THR A 98 11.54 17.76 8.65
C THR A 98 10.47 17.39 9.68
N ARG A 99 9.60 16.44 9.33
CA ARG A 99 8.56 15.93 10.24
C ARG A 99 9.15 15.15 11.41
N SER A 100 10.15 14.28 11.16
CA SER A 100 10.80 13.51 12.24
C SER A 100 11.52 14.42 13.23
N ARG A 101 12.21 15.45 12.75
CA ARG A 101 12.86 16.48 13.60
C ARG A 101 11.84 17.25 14.43
N ALA A 102 10.74 17.69 13.82
CA ALA A 102 9.66 18.37 14.54
C ALA A 102 9.05 17.49 15.64
N LEU A 103 8.87 16.20 15.36
CA LEU A 103 8.32 15.25 16.32
C LEU A 103 9.30 14.98 17.47
N LEU A 104 10.60 14.85 17.19
CA LEU A 104 11.64 14.71 18.21
C LEU A 104 11.68 15.95 19.13
N MET A 105 11.66 17.15 18.55
CA MET A 105 11.62 18.41 19.30
C MET A 105 10.38 18.49 20.20
N ALA A 106 9.21 18.09 19.70
CA ALA A 106 7.97 18.03 20.47
C ALA A 106 8.06 17.04 21.64
N THR A 107 8.66 15.86 21.45
CA THR A 107 8.86 14.90 22.55
C THR A 107 9.83 15.43 23.61
N MET A 108 10.88 16.16 23.20
CA MET A 108 11.85 16.75 24.12
C MET A 108 11.27 17.92 24.92
N ALA A 109 10.44 18.76 24.30
CA ALA A 109 9.71 19.82 24.98
C ALA A 109 8.70 19.27 26.00
N LYS A 110 8.00 18.17 25.66
CA LYS A 110 7.05 17.50 26.56
C LYS A 110 7.76 16.81 27.73
N ALA A 111 8.93 16.23 27.50
CA ALA A 111 9.74 15.60 28.56
C ALA A 111 10.38 16.63 29.51
N ARG A 112 10.63 17.86 29.05
CA ARG A 112 11.14 18.97 29.88
C ARG A 112 10.09 19.66 30.74
N GLY A 113 8.81 19.26 30.68
CA GLY A 113 7.79 19.75 31.60
C GLY A 113 7.37 21.22 31.39
N THR A 114 7.57 21.79 30.20
CA THR A 114 7.06 23.14 29.90
C THR A 114 5.56 23.06 29.64
N THR A 115 4.76 23.26 30.68
CA THR A 115 3.33 23.57 30.55
C THR A 115 3.22 24.99 29.99
N SER A 116 2.65 25.14 28.80
CA SER A 116 2.24 26.44 28.27
C SER A 116 1.01 26.90 29.06
N SER A 117 1.25 27.44 30.24
CA SER A 117 0.30 28.32 30.91
C SER A 117 0.45 29.69 30.28
N THR A 118 -0.66 30.21 29.76
CA THR A 118 -0.85 31.62 29.42
C THR A 118 -0.36 32.52 30.56
N ASN A 119 0.49 33.50 30.26
CA ASN A 119 0.44 34.90 30.72
C ASN A 119 1.77 35.64 30.45
N ASP A 120 1.64 36.78 29.79
CA ASP A 120 2.35 38.07 29.89
C ASP A 120 3.85 38.21 30.29
N GLU A 121 4.43 39.27 29.70
CA GLU A 121 5.61 40.07 30.09
C GLU A 121 7.02 39.75 29.54
N GLN A 122 7.40 40.59 28.56
CA GLN A 122 8.58 41.48 28.52
C GLN A 122 9.95 40.92 28.96
N GLY A 123 10.89 40.80 28.02
CA GLY A 123 12.33 40.65 28.34
C GLY A 123 13.24 40.59 27.11
N THR A 124 14.21 41.50 27.06
CA THR A 124 15.19 41.81 26.01
C THR A 124 16.40 40.87 25.93
N ALA A 125 16.87 40.66 24.68
CA ALA A 125 18.23 40.38 24.18
C ALA A 125 19.00 39.10 24.62
N ASP A 126 19.43 38.27 23.65
CA ASP A 126 20.85 38.08 23.30
C ASP A 126 21.01 37.19 22.04
N ASP A 127 22.06 37.47 21.26
CA ASP A 127 22.38 36.96 19.92
C ASP A 127 22.97 35.54 19.95
N VAL A 128 22.32 34.59 19.28
CA VAL A 128 22.97 33.37 18.77
C VAL A 128 22.32 32.99 17.45
N ASP A 129 23.13 33.07 16.39
CA ASP A 129 22.87 32.66 15.01
C ASP A 129 22.61 31.14 14.95
N GLU A 130 21.41 30.70 15.34
CA GLU A 130 20.86 29.40 14.95
C GLU A 130 20.32 29.55 13.51
N PRO A 131 20.57 28.61 12.59
CA PRO A 131 19.92 28.65 11.30
C PRO A 131 18.42 28.63 11.55
N SER A 132 17.76 29.75 11.26
CA SER A 132 16.30 29.90 11.34
C SER A 132 15.68 28.83 10.45
N VAL A 133 15.43 27.67 11.03
CA VAL A 133 14.66 26.58 10.44
C VAL A 133 13.26 27.17 10.42
N GLY A 134 12.93 27.77 9.27
CA GLY A 134 11.81 28.69 9.12
C GLY A 134 10.63 28.24 9.94
N ASN A 135 10.09 29.14 10.76
CA ASN A 135 8.94 28.98 11.65
C ASN A 135 7.78 28.25 10.94
N GLY A 136 7.93 26.93 10.83
CA GLY A 136 7.00 26.01 10.25
C GLY A 136 6.05 25.67 11.36
N ASN A 137 5.19 26.63 11.67
CA ASN A 137 3.89 26.46 12.30
C ASN A 137 3.80 25.19 13.16
N LEU A 138 4.19 25.29 14.44
CA LEU A 138 4.26 24.17 15.39
C LEU A 138 2.90 23.46 15.61
N ASN A 139 1.80 23.93 15.03
CA ASN A 139 0.64 23.11 14.66
C ASN A 139 -0.35 23.93 13.80
N PRO A 140 -0.74 23.47 12.59
CA PRO A 140 -2.17 23.56 12.25
C PRO A 140 -2.73 22.28 11.61
N ASN A 141 -1.96 21.18 11.48
CA ASN A 141 -2.38 20.03 10.68
C ASN A 141 -2.30 18.66 11.35
N GLY A 142 -2.00 18.56 12.66
CA GLY A 142 -2.20 17.30 13.39
C GLY A 142 -3.65 16.81 13.30
N ALA A 143 -4.61 17.73 13.20
CA ALA A 143 -6.02 17.41 12.98
C ALA A 143 -6.37 17.14 11.50
N SER A 144 -5.58 17.61 10.52
CA SER A 144 -5.89 17.44 9.09
C SER A 144 -5.23 16.21 8.49
N GLN A 145 -4.03 15.85 8.93
CA GLN A 145 -3.34 14.62 8.51
C GLN A 145 -4.04 13.37 9.05
N ASN A 146 -4.66 13.47 10.24
CA ASN A 146 -5.53 12.42 10.78
C ASN A 146 -6.92 12.37 10.09
N LYS A 147 -7.25 13.35 9.25
CA LYS A 147 -8.51 13.38 8.47
C LYS A 147 -8.32 12.90 7.03
N SER A 148 -7.14 13.05 6.44
CA SER A 148 -6.85 12.57 5.08
C SER A 148 -6.66 11.05 5.09
N LYS A 149 -7.77 10.31 5.07
CA LYS A 149 -7.77 8.87 4.81
C LYS A 149 -7.69 8.64 3.30
N VAL A 150 -6.94 7.63 2.89
CA VAL A 150 -6.93 7.19 1.50
C VAL A 150 -8.31 6.64 1.15
N THR A 151 -8.88 7.11 0.05
CA THR A 151 -10.19 6.69 -0.44
C THR A 151 -10.05 6.30 -1.90
N LEU A 152 -10.50 5.10 -2.26
CA LEU A 152 -10.58 4.68 -3.66
C LEU A 152 -11.69 5.48 -4.36
N THR A 153 -11.31 6.40 -5.25
CA THR A 153 -12.26 7.24 -5.99
C THR A 153 -12.44 6.74 -7.43
N MET A 154 -13.55 7.11 -8.06
CA MET A 154 -13.79 6.77 -9.47
C MET A 154 -12.72 7.34 -10.40
N GLU A 155 -12.16 8.52 -10.09
CA GLU A 155 -11.13 9.17 -10.89
C GLU A 155 -9.78 8.42 -10.80
N ASP A 156 -9.43 7.90 -9.62
CA ASP A 156 -8.24 7.05 -9.45
C ASP A 156 -8.40 5.74 -10.21
N LEU A 157 -9.55 5.09 -10.04
CA LEU A 157 -9.84 3.82 -10.69
C LEU A 157 -9.95 3.96 -12.20
N SER A 158 -10.57 5.03 -12.72
CA SER A 158 -10.67 5.26 -14.16
C SER A 158 -9.29 5.50 -14.78
N SER A 159 -8.41 6.23 -14.09
CA SER A 159 -7.04 6.45 -14.57
C SER A 159 -6.25 5.15 -14.61
N ALA A 160 -6.32 4.34 -13.55
CA ALA A 160 -5.65 3.05 -13.52
C ALA A 160 -6.18 2.12 -14.62
N LEU A 161 -7.50 2.00 -14.78
CA LEU A 161 -8.12 1.13 -15.77
C LEU A 161 -7.86 1.55 -17.23
N ASP A 162 -7.61 2.83 -17.49
CA ASP A 162 -7.25 3.32 -18.83
C ASP A 162 -5.93 2.71 -19.31
N GLU A 163 -4.98 2.47 -18.40
CA GLU A 163 -3.71 1.77 -18.71
C GLU A 163 -3.93 0.30 -19.08
N TYR A 164 -5.01 -0.31 -18.59
CA TYR A 164 -5.46 -1.66 -18.97
C TYR A 164 -6.39 -1.65 -20.20
N GLY A 165 -6.62 -0.50 -20.84
CA GLY A 165 -7.44 -0.35 -22.04
C GLY A 165 -8.95 -0.25 -21.79
N LEU A 166 -9.37 0.04 -20.56
CA LEU A 166 -10.78 0.14 -20.16
C LEU A 166 -11.19 1.60 -19.94
N ASN A 167 -12.03 2.13 -20.83
CA ASN A 167 -12.55 3.49 -20.70
C ASN A 167 -13.79 3.54 -19.78
N VAL A 168 -13.60 3.99 -18.55
CA VAL A 168 -14.68 4.17 -17.55
C VAL A 168 -14.99 5.66 -17.42
N ASN A 169 -15.77 6.20 -18.37
CA ASN A 169 -16.19 7.61 -18.34
C ASN A 169 -17.51 7.78 -17.58
N ARG A 170 -17.44 8.33 -16.36
CA ARG A 170 -18.63 8.68 -15.56
C ARG A 170 -18.79 10.20 -15.51
N PRO A 171 -19.86 10.78 -16.09
CA PRO A 171 -20.09 12.21 -16.01
C PRO A 171 -20.34 12.62 -14.55
N GLN A 172 -19.79 13.77 -14.15
CA GLN A 172 -19.98 14.30 -12.78
C GLN A 172 -21.43 14.72 -12.50
N PHE A 173 -22.17 15.07 -13.54
CA PHE A 173 -23.58 15.43 -13.49
C PHE A 173 -24.26 15.06 -14.82
N TYR A 174 -25.55 14.72 -14.76
CA TYR A 174 -26.41 14.63 -15.93
C TYR A 174 -27.14 15.98 -16.06
N ARG A 175 -26.96 16.67 -17.18
CA ARG A 175 -27.69 17.90 -17.53
C ARG A 175 -28.72 17.60 -18.60
#